data_AF-A0A3A2J2Y1-F1
#
_entry.id   AF-A0A3A2J2Y1-F1
#
_cell.length_a   1.000
_cell.length_b   1.000
_cell.length_c   1.000
_cell.angle_alpha   90.00
_cell.angle_beta   90.00
_cell.angle_gamma   90.00
#
_symmetry.space_group_name_H-M   'P 1'
#
loop_
_entity.id
_entity.type
_entity.pdbx_description
1 polymer ?
#
loop_
_entity_poly.entity_id
_entity_poly.type
_entity_poly.pdbx_seq_one_letter_code
_entity_poly.pdbx_strand_id
1 'polypeptide(L)'
;MNNTYLFVYGTLQRGTNSEMFQLLARHADFVGAANYQGQLYMIDDYPGVVPSKNKTDLVQGEVYQLHDAGFILLQLDDYEECGPSFLQPTEYMRELCEVQLQNKQIIQAWFYRYNRPIDYLRLLPSGSFITQTN
;
A
#
# COMPACT_ATOMS: atom_id res chain seq x y z
N MET A 1 -20.30 11.03 -8.08
CA MET A 1 -19.28 11.16 -7.02
C MET A 1 -18.15 10.24 -7.42
N ASN A 2 -16.93 10.76 -7.58
CA ASN A 2 -15.78 9.92 -7.89
C ASN A 2 -15.21 9.41 -6.56
N ASN A 3 -15.47 8.15 -6.24
CA ASN A 3 -14.87 7.51 -5.08
C ASN A 3 -13.38 7.32 -5.36
N THR A 4 -12.53 7.79 -4.44
CA THR A 4 -11.08 7.56 -4.49
C THR A 4 -10.72 6.52 -3.44
N TYR A 5 -9.98 5.50 -3.86
CA TYR A 5 -9.56 4.42 -2.97
C TYR A 5 -8.04 4.44 -2.79
N LEU A 6 -7.59 3.96 -1.63
CA LEU A 6 -6.20 3.72 -1.29
C LEU A 6 -6.05 2.25 -0.88
N PHE A 7 -5.08 1.56 -1.47
CA PHE A 7 -4.65 0.23 -1.07
C PHE A 7 -3.35 0.34 -0.26
N VAL A 8 -3.33 -0.26 0.94
CA VAL A 8 -2.17 -0.29 1.84
C VAL A 8 -1.81 -1.72 2.20
N TYR A 9 -0.51 -2.03 2.26
CA TYR A 9 0.00 -3.39 2.43
C TYR A 9 1.12 -3.49 3.49
N GLY A 10 1.32 -2.42 4.27
CA GLY A 10 2.44 -2.31 5.22
C GLY A 10 2.12 -1.46 6.45
N THR A 11 2.98 -0.49 6.74
CA THR A 11 2.95 0.36 7.95
C THR A 11 1.66 1.19 8.13
N LEU A 12 0.91 1.39 7.05
CA LEU A 12 -0.38 2.09 7.03
C LEU A 12 -1.60 1.20 7.30
N GLN A 13 -1.42 -0.11 7.48
CA GLN A 13 -2.50 -1.04 7.81
C GLN A 13 -2.91 -0.92 9.29
N ARG A 14 -4.15 -1.27 9.62
CA ARG A 14 -4.70 -1.09 10.98
C ARG A 14 -3.89 -1.74 12.10
N GLY A 15 -3.22 -2.86 11.79
CA GLY A 15 -2.52 -3.67 12.78
C GLY A 15 -1.22 -3.04 13.28
N THR A 16 -0.75 -1.95 12.67
CA THR A 16 0.50 -1.28 13.08
C THR A 16 0.29 -0.25 14.18
N ASN A 17 -0.95 0.27 14.33
CA ASN A 17 -1.30 1.34 15.26
C ASN A 17 -0.37 2.57 15.18
N SER A 18 0.18 2.86 13.98
CA SER A 18 1.05 4.01 13.74
C SER A 18 0.26 5.32 13.77
N GLU A 19 0.93 6.44 14.07
CA GLU A 19 0.31 7.78 14.02
C GLU A 19 -0.28 8.07 12.63
N MET A 20 0.41 7.61 11.58
CA MET A 20 -0.03 7.79 10.20
C MET A 20 -1.27 6.95 9.88
N PHE A 21 -1.37 5.72 10.40
CA PHE A 21 -2.62 4.95 10.33
C PHE A 21 -3.78 5.69 11.02
N GLN A 22 -3.55 6.29 12.20
CA GLN A 22 -4.58 7.07 12.90
C GLN A 22 -5.00 8.33 12.13
N LEU A 23 -4.10 8.94 11.35
CA LEU A 23 -4.45 10.02 10.43
C LEU A 23 -5.32 9.49 9.28
N LEU A 24 -4.90 8.40 8.62
CA LEU A 24 -5.68 7.76 7.55
C LEU A 24 -7.09 7.40 8.01
N ALA A 25 -7.23 6.77 9.18
CA ALA A 25 -8.50 6.34 9.74
C ALA A 25 -9.46 7.49 10.08
N ARG A 26 -8.96 8.73 10.22
CA ARG A 26 -9.79 9.94 10.40
C ARG A 26 -10.33 10.52 9.09
N HIS A 27 -9.71 10.18 7.97
CA HIS A 27 -10.03 10.74 6.65
C HIS A 27 -10.47 9.68 5.63
N ALA A 28 -10.69 8.44 6.09
CA ALA A 28 -11.05 7.34 5.21
C ALA A 28 -11.86 6.25 5.93
N ASP A 29 -12.75 5.61 5.18
CA ASP A 29 -13.51 4.45 5.64
C ASP A 29 -12.85 3.15 5.17
N PHE A 30 -12.75 2.17 6.05
CA PHE A 30 -12.31 0.83 5.66
C PHE A 30 -13.34 0.16 4.75
N VAL A 31 -12.90 -0.27 3.56
CA VAL A 31 -13.72 -0.96 2.56
C VAL A 31 -13.63 -2.47 2.69
N GLY A 32 -12.42 -3.00 2.84
CA GLY A 32 -12.20 -4.44 2.85
C GLY A 32 -10.73 -4.84 2.70
N ALA A 33 -10.43 -6.09 2.99
CA ALA A 33 -9.15 -6.68 2.63
C ALA A 33 -9.13 -6.95 1.11
N ALA A 34 -7.96 -6.79 0.50
CA ALA A 34 -7.75 -6.98 -0.93
C ALA A 34 -6.39 -7.59 -1.24
N ASN A 35 -6.26 -8.12 -2.45
CA ASN A 35 -5.02 -8.64 -2.98
C ASN A 35 -4.57 -7.84 -4.21
N TYR A 36 -3.28 -7.56 -4.26
CA TYR A 36 -2.57 -7.03 -5.42
C TYR A 36 -1.68 -8.11 -6.05
N GLN A 37 -1.56 -8.14 -7.37
CA GLN A 37 -0.68 -9.08 -8.06
C GLN A 37 0.77 -8.55 -8.02
N GLY A 38 1.54 -9.04 -7.05
CA GLY A 38 2.89 -8.54 -6.80
C GLY A 38 3.67 -9.38 -5.81
N GLN A 39 4.94 -9.03 -5.68
CA GLN A 39 5.86 -9.59 -4.70
C GLN A 39 6.09 -8.55 -3.60
N LEU A 40 6.12 -9.03 -2.36
CA LEU A 40 6.38 -8.20 -1.19
C LEU A 40 7.78 -8.48 -0.67
N TYR A 41 8.57 -7.44 -0.48
CA TYR A 41 9.93 -7.50 0.03
C TYR A 41 10.03 -6.78 1.36
N MET A 42 10.87 -7.29 2.26
CA MET A 42 11.30 -6.57 3.44
C MET A 42 12.47 -5.66 3.06
N ILE A 43 12.30 -4.35 3.21
CA ILE A 43 13.35 -3.35 2.93
C ILE A 43 14.19 -3.14 4.20
N ASP A 44 13.50 -2.85 5.31
CA ASP A 44 14.07 -2.76 6.65
C ASP A 44 12.98 -3.13 7.68
N ASP A 45 12.55 -2.21 8.53
CA ASP A 45 11.37 -2.38 9.40
C ASP A 45 10.03 -2.14 8.66
N TYR A 46 10.07 -2.00 7.33
CA TYR A 46 8.91 -1.71 6.48
C TYR A 46 8.98 -2.46 5.14
N PRO A 47 7.84 -2.68 4.47
CA PRO A 47 7.78 -3.49 3.26
C PRO A 47 7.74 -2.68 1.95
N GLY A 48 8.24 -3.27 0.87
CA GLY A 48 8.12 -2.76 -0.50
C GLY A 48 7.40 -3.73 -1.42
N VAL A 49 6.40 -3.25 -2.16
CA VAL A 49 5.74 -4.06 -3.20
C VAL A 49 6.31 -3.76 -4.58
N VAL A 50 6.46 -4.80 -5.40
CA VAL A 50 6.76 -4.70 -6.83
C VAL A 50 5.78 -5.56 -7.64
N PRO A 51 5.41 -5.14 -8.87
CA PRO A 51 4.49 -5.89 -9.72
C PRO A 51 5.08 -7.24 -10.14
N SER A 52 4.26 -8.28 -10.20
CA SER A 52 4.64 -9.60 -10.70
C SER A 52 3.66 -10.09 -11.77
N LYS A 53 4.18 -10.82 -12.76
CA LYS A 53 3.36 -11.50 -13.79
C LYS A 53 2.92 -12.90 -13.35
N ASN A 54 3.50 -13.43 -12.27
CA ASN A 54 3.16 -14.75 -11.78
C ASN A 54 1.89 -14.68 -10.93
N LYS A 55 0.86 -15.44 -11.32
CA LYS A 55 -0.46 -15.44 -10.67
C LYS A 55 -0.42 -15.88 -9.20
N THR A 56 0.61 -16.62 -8.79
CA THR A 56 0.77 -17.06 -7.40
C THR A 56 1.29 -15.96 -6.47
N ASP A 57 1.84 -14.87 -7.03
CA ASP A 57 2.46 -13.80 -6.24
C ASP A 57 1.40 -12.77 -5.86
N LEU A 58 0.84 -12.91 -4.67
CA LEU A 58 -0.24 -12.05 -4.18
C LEU A 58 0.21 -11.29 -2.94
N VAL A 59 0.12 -9.96 -2.99
CA VAL A 59 0.30 -9.10 -1.82
C VAL A 59 -1.04 -8.82 -1.19
N GLN A 60 -1.15 -9.13 0.10
CA GLN A 60 -2.34 -8.92 0.92
C GLN A 60 -2.28 -7.53 1.55
N GLY A 61 -3.42 -6.84 1.52
CA GLY A 61 -3.53 -5.52 2.09
C GLY A 61 -4.98 -5.14 2.39
N GLU A 62 -5.17 -3.85 2.62
CA GLU A 62 -6.42 -3.24 3.01
C GLU A 62 -6.77 -2.10 2.06
N VAL A 63 -8.06 -1.95 1.78
CA VAL A 63 -8.58 -0.86 0.97
C VAL A 63 -9.34 0.11 1.85
N TYR A 64 -9.07 1.39 1.64
CA TYR A 64 -9.76 2.51 2.28
C TYR A 64 -10.37 3.42 1.22
N GLN A 65 -11.60 3.89 1.48
CA GLN A 65 -12.24 4.92 0.69
C GLN A 65 -11.92 6.29 1.31
N LEU A 66 -11.27 7.16 0.55
CA LEU A 66 -10.82 8.46 1.03
C LEU A 66 -11.95 9.49 0.97
N HIS A 67 -12.16 10.23 2.05
CA HIS A 67 -13.13 11.33 2.13
C HIS A 67 -12.59 12.60 1.48
N ASP A 68 -11.32 12.93 1.74
CA ASP A 68 -10.58 14.02 1.13
C ASP A 68 -9.25 13.49 0.57
N ALA A 69 -9.32 12.95 -0.65
CA ALA A 69 -8.16 12.40 -1.33
C ALA A 69 -7.05 13.43 -1.55
N GLY A 70 -7.40 14.70 -1.79
CA GLY A 70 -6.41 15.75 -2.04
C GLY A 70 -5.56 16.01 -0.79
N PHE A 71 -6.20 16.14 0.37
CA PHE A 71 -5.51 16.35 1.63
C PHE A 71 -4.70 15.10 2.06
N ILE A 72 -5.36 13.94 2.16
CA ILE A 72 -4.72 12.78 2.78
C ILE A 72 -3.60 12.21 1.90
N LEU A 73 -3.75 12.22 0.57
CA LEU A 73 -2.70 11.71 -0.30
C LEU A 73 -1.45 12.60 -0.28
N LEU A 74 -1.57 13.92 -0.06
CA LEU A 74 -0.40 14.78 0.15
C LEU A 74 0.34 14.45 1.45
N GLN A 75 -0.39 14.20 2.54
CA GLN A 75 0.22 13.79 3.82
C GLN A 75 0.95 12.45 3.69
N LEU A 76 0.38 11.52 2.93
CA LEU A 76 0.99 10.23 2.68
C LEU A 76 2.18 10.32 1.71
N ASP A 77 2.14 11.19 0.70
CA ASP A 77 3.28 11.44 -0.19
C ASP A 77 4.50 11.95 0.60
N ASP A 78 4.27 12.84 1.58
CA ASP A 78 5.33 13.36 2.46
C ASP A 78 5.86 12.26 3.40
N TYR A 79 4.97 11.41 3.93
CA TYR A 79 5.35 10.29 4.80
C TYR A 79 6.18 9.22 4.08
N GLU A 80 5.81 8.87 2.85
CA GLU A 80 6.51 7.88 2.01
C GLU A 80 7.69 8.48 1.24
N GLU A 81 8.07 9.72 1.56
CA GLU A 81 9.16 10.47 0.95
C GLU A 81 9.11 10.52 -0.59
N CYS A 82 7.89 10.60 -1.15
CA CYS A 82 7.64 10.58 -2.60
C CYS A 82 6.96 11.85 -3.14
N GLY A 83 6.79 12.87 -2.29
CA GLY A 83 6.32 14.20 -2.69
C GLY A 83 7.32 15.01 -3.55
N PRO A 84 6.91 16.20 -4.03
CA PRO A 84 7.72 17.04 -4.92
C PRO A 84 9.00 17.60 -4.27
N SER A 85 9.09 17.55 -2.94
CA SER A 85 10.24 18.04 -2.17
C SER A 85 11.40 17.06 -2.09
N PHE A 86 11.23 15.82 -2.58
CA PHE A 86 12.24 14.75 -2.46
C PHE A 86 13.05 14.57 -3.75
N LEU A 87 14.32 14.17 -3.59
CA LEU A 87 15.21 13.92 -4.73
C LEU A 87 14.79 12.64 -5.47
N GLN A 88 14.69 12.74 -6.80
CA GLN A 88 14.35 11.60 -7.65
C GLN A 88 15.60 10.78 -8.05
N PRO A 89 15.47 9.45 -8.20
CA PRO A 89 14.27 8.65 -7.96
C PRO A 89 13.99 8.47 -6.46
N THR A 90 12.74 8.70 -6.07
CA THR A 90 12.23 8.45 -4.71
C THR A 90 12.16 6.94 -4.47
N GLU A 91 12.19 6.54 -3.21
CA GLU A 91 12.11 5.13 -2.83
C GLU A 91 10.75 4.51 -3.15
N TYR A 92 9.69 5.27 -2.91
CA TYR A 92 8.33 4.93 -3.29
C TYR A 92 7.83 5.82 -4.43
N MET A 93 6.87 5.30 -5.19
CA MET A 93 6.09 6.05 -6.17
C MET A 93 4.61 5.82 -5.96
N ARG A 94 3.84 6.90 -5.81
CA ARG A 94 2.38 6.81 -5.79
C ARG A 94 1.85 6.59 -7.21
N GLU A 95 1.15 5.49 -7.42
CA GLU A 95 0.55 5.17 -8.71
C GLU A 95 -0.81 4.47 -8.52
N LEU A 96 -1.58 4.30 -9.59
CA LEU A 96 -2.85 3.56 -9.55
C LEU A 96 -2.60 2.07 -9.81
N CYS A 97 -3.27 1.22 -9.05
CA CYS A 97 -3.27 -0.22 -9.22
C CYS A 97 -4.70 -0.78 -9.27
N GLU A 98 -4.83 -1.98 -9.83
CA GLU A 98 -6.03 -2.80 -9.69
C GLU A 98 -5.83 -3.81 -8.55
N VAL A 99 -6.79 -3.85 -7.63
CA VAL A 99 -6.80 -4.79 -6.52
C VAL A 99 -8.10 -5.59 -6.50
N GLN A 100 -8.01 -6.86 -6.12
CA GLN A 100 -9.17 -7.72 -5.97
C GLN A 100 -9.57 -7.77 -4.48
N LEU A 101 -10.74 -7.23 -4.16
CA LEU A 101 -11.37 -7.36 -2.85
C LEU A 101 -11.74 -8.82 -2.56
N GLN A 102 -11.92 -9.18 -1.28
CA GLN A 102 -12.34 -10.53 -0.88
C GLN A 102 -13.65 -10.98 -1.54
N ASN A 103 -14.56 -10.06 -1.83
CA ASN A 103 -15.81 -10.31 -2.56
C ASN A 103 -15.63 -10.52 -4.08
N LYS A 104 -14.38 -10.63 -4.56
CA LYS A 104 -13.97 -10.78 -5.97
C LYS A 104 -14.17 -9.54 -6.86
N GLN A 105 -14.66 -8.44 -6.30
CA GLN A 105 -14.72 -7.18 -7.01
C GLN A 105 -13.31 -6.63 -7.27
N ILE A 106 -13.07 -6.17 -8.49
CA ILE A 106 -11.83 -5.45 -8.84
C ILE A 106 -12.11 -3.97 -8.73
N ILE A 107 -11.21 -3.23 -8.07
CA ILE A 107 -11.28 -1.79 -7.94
C ILE A 107 -9.93 -1.16 -8.29
N GLN A 108 -9.96 0.08 -8.78
CA GLN A 108 -8.77 0.90 -8.90
C GLN A 108 -8.51 1.66 -7.60
N ALA A 109 -7.28 1.60 -7.11
CA ALA A 109 -6.85 2.28 -5.89
C ALA A 109 -5.44 2.86 -6.06
N TRP A 110 -5.18 3.98 -5.40
CA TRP A 110 -3.81 4.47 -5.21
C TRP A 110 -3.05 3.52 -4.30
N PHE A 111 -1.76 3.35 -4.56
CA PHE A 111 -0.83 2.68 -3.66
C PHE A 111 0.57 3.25 -3.85
N TYR A 112 1.48 2.91 -2.94
CA TYR A 112 2.88 3.29 -3.01
C TYR A 112 3.67 2.08 -3.48
N ARG A 113 4.26 2.14 -4.67
CA ARG A 113 5.10 1.06 -5.20
C ARG A 113 6.56 1.33 -4.86
N TYR A 114 7.28 0.30 -4.44
CA TYR A 114 8.73 0.40 -4.24
C TYR A 114 9.46 0.54 -5.60
N ASN A 115 10.44 1.44 -5.67
CA ASN A 115 11.05 1.91 -6.91
C ASN A 115 12.59 1.79 -6.93
N ARG A 116 13.17 1.01 -6.01
CA ARG A 116 14.62 0.76 -5.95
C ARG A 116 14.94 -0.71 -6.25
N PRO A 117 16.22 -1.05 -6.48
CA PRO A 117 16.64 -2.44 -6.71
C PRO A 117 16.22 -3.37 -5.56
N ILE A 118 15.92 -4.62 -5.91
CA ILE A 118 15.41 -5.65 -4.99
C ILE A 118 16.41 -6.81 -4.78
N ASP A 119 17.57 -6.76 -5.44
CA ASP A 119 18.54 -7.87 -5.57
C ASP A 119 19.02 -8.43 -4.23
N TYR A 120 19.02 -7.60 -3.18
CA TYR A 120 19.48 -7.96 -1.84
C TYR A 120 18.34 -8.01 -0.81
N LEU A 121 17.11 -7.75 -1.23
CA LEU A 121 15.98 -7.69 -0.32
C LEU A 121 15.41 -9.07 -0.05
N ARG A 122 14.95 -9.26 1.19
CA ARG A 122 14.30 -10.50 1.60
C ARG A 122 12.88 -10.51 1.05
N LEU A 123 12.57 -11.44 0.15
CA LEU A 123 11.19 -11.73 -0.24
C LEU A 123 10.38 -12.21 0.97
N LEU A 124 9.13 -11.74 1.09
CA LEU A 124 8.11 -12.22 2.01
C LEU A 124 7.15 -13.14 1.24
N PRO A 125 7.35 -14.49 1.27
CA PRO A 125 6.60 -15.40 0.41
C PRO A 125 5.10 -15.48 0.74
N SER A 126 4.71 -15.07 1.95
CA SER A 126 3.31 -14.96 2.36
C SER A 126 2.57 -13.82 1.68
N GLY A 127 3.30 -12.82 1.15
CA GLY A 127 2.73 -11.59 0.62
C GLY A 127 2.04 -10.72 1.67
N SER A 128 2.28 -10.95 2.96
CA SER A 128 1.71 -10.16 4.06
C SER A 128 2.82 -9.60 4.94
N PHE A 129 2.74 -8.30 5.25
CA PHE A 129 3.64 -7.63 6.18
C PHE A 129 3.24 -7.88 7.65
N ILE A 130 1.94 -7.80 7.94
CA ILE A 130 1.44 -8.05 9.29
C ILE A 130 1.34 -9.55 9.52
N THR A 131 1.95 -10.01 10.63
CA THR A 131 1.72 -11.36 11.15
C THR A 131 0.34 -11.37 11.82
N GLN A 132 -0.67 -11.95 11.16
CA GLN A 132 -1.94 -12.22 11.83
C GLN A 132 -1.68 -13.25 12.94
N THR A 133 -1.67 -12.79 14.19
CA THR A 133 -1.69 -13.69 15.35
C THR A 133 -3.14 -14.18 15.47
N ASN A 134 -3.36 -15.47 15.18
CA ASN A 134 -4.62 -16.14 15.45
C ASN A 134 -4.93 -16.18 16.95
#